data_AF-A0A7S4URN3-F1
#
_entry.id   AF-A0A7S4URN3-F1
#
_cell.length_a   1.000
_cell.length_b   1.000
_cell.length_c   1.000
_cell.angle_alpha   90.00
_cell.angle_beta   90.00
_cell.angle_gamma   90.00
#
_symmetry.space_group_name_H-M   'P 1'
#
loop_
_entity.id
_entity.type
_entity.pdbx_description
1 polymer ?
#
loop_
_entity_poly.entity_id
_entity_poly.type
_entity_poly.pdbx_seq_one_letter_code
_entity_poly.pdbx_strand_id
1 'polypeptide(L)'
;AVAAGMAFHAAAIFYARREDVKDRLHSENAFYYSFYQQVISARSWRQGLEALWVDTLSEAPEEINALRRFNIYQELLFGLLWRCLAGLSPVPLEPAVFYCACVFVVYGFGVFCMELAATQNLWSLLLAGALYHNNLQEASHVSFMPPLRENIGVPLWFASCASLQLLHCKRHDSAWTPRVLLVLSCTGFLLVWQFACFALAMQACALYALALLRIAAWGFVVDVSRLYVASALLSSALRFGDLWAMRSIFFWLSFSVAVTKRSCQSITDALRIGASVVVAFLAIRQSTLLLVSLSGASLDDDTHIFEFLAFRLGLRKQALGYHAALYEGQRSFSPPSASDLAQLWETALLPSALLAAVVVLVTLSSVKGAERQQLFPPALLLMLAGATAVPFALML
;
A
#
# COMPACT_ATOMS: atom_id res chain seq x y z
N ALA A 1 22.98 -6.09 5.49
CA ALA A 1 23.81 -6.07 6.72
C ALA A 1 24.02 -4.64 7.24
N VAL A 2 24.66 -3.73 6.48
CA VAL A 2 24.93 -2.34 6.92
C VAL A 2 23.66 -1.52 7.16
N ALA A 3 22.68 -1.55 6.25
CA ALA A 3 21.41 -0.83 6.43
C ALA A 3 20.58 -1.35 7.62
N ALA A 4 20.58 -2.67 7.84
CA ALA A 4 19.98 -3.27 9.03
C ALA A 4 20.73 -2.82 10.30
N GLY A 5 22.06 -2.81 10.29
CA GLY A 5 22.88 -2.29 11.40
C GLY A 5 22.62 -0.81 11.70
N MET A 6 22.45 0.02 10.68
CA MET A 6 22.11 1.44 10.85
C MET A 6 20.67 1.65 11.35
N ALA A 7 19.70 0.85 10.88
CA ALA A 7 18.32 0.90 11.38
C ALA A 7 18.23 0.42 12.84
N PHE A 8 18.94 -0.66 13.19
CA PHE A 8 19.09 -1.11 14.57
C PHE A 8 19.80 -0.07 15.43
N HIS A 9 20.83 0.60 14.91
CA HIS A 9 21.54 1.67 15.61
C HIS A 9 20.68 2.94 15.75
N ALA A 10 19.87 3.30 14.75
CA ALA A 10 18.96 4.44 14.80
C ALA A 10 17.78 4.17 15.74
N ALA A 11 17.17 2.99 15.67
CA ALA A 11 16.17 2.55 16.64
C ALA A 11 16.77 2.48 18.04
N ALA A 12 18.02 2.04 18.17
CA ALA A 12 18.74 2.07 19.44
C ALA A 12 19.08 3.50 19.91
N ILE A 13 19.40 4.44 19.02
CA ILE A 13 19.63 5.83 19.42
C ILE A 13 18.31 6.49 19.85
N PHE A 14 17.22 6.24 19.13
CA PHE A 14 15.91 6.78 19.46
C PHE A 14 15.29 6.13 20.71
N TYR A 15 15.56 4.84 20.95
CA TYR A 15 14.84 4.04 21.95
C TYR A 15 15.70 3.21 22.93
N ALA A 16 17.00 2.97 22.71
CA ALA A 16 17.81 2.05 23.54
C ALA A 16 18.20 2.54 24.93
N ARG A 17 17.54 3.56 25.47
CA ARG A 17 17.68 3.96 26.88
C ARG A 17 16.38 4.32 27.57
N ARG A 18 15.25 3.91 27.00
CA ARG A 18 13.93 4.33 27.45
C ARG A 18 13.11 3.11 27.87
N GLU A 19 13.07 2.83 29.17
CA GLU A 19 12.13 1.85 29.76
C GLU A 19 10.66 2.29 29.55
N ASP A 20 10.43 3.53 29.11
CA ASP A 20 9.12 4.14 28.89
C ASP A 20 8.59 4.01 27.45
N VAL A 21 9.23 3.25 26.54
CA VAL A 21 8.70 3.08 25.16
C VAL A 21 7.28 2.54 25.18
N LYS A 22 7.04 1.54 26.03
CA LYS A 22 5.71 0.95 26.21
C LYS A 22 4.70 1.99 26.69
N ASP A 23 5.09 2.87 27.62
CA ASP A 23 4.22 3.89 28.21
C ASP A 23 3.88 5.03 27.24
N ARG A 24 4.67 5.19 26.17
CA ARG A 24 4.39 6.13 25.07
C ARG A 24 3.38 5.58 24.07
N LEU A 25 3.17 4.27 24.03
CA LEU A 25 2.18 3.67 23.14
C LEU A 25 0.78 3.99 23.68
N HIS A 26 -0.05 4.58 22.84
CA HIS A 26 -1.42 4.97 23.17
C HIS A 26 -2.33 4.66 21.99
N SER A 27 -3.62 4.52 22.27
CA SER A 27 -4.67 4.29 21.26
C SER A 27 -4.30 3.10 20.34
N GLU A 28 -4.36 3.30 19.02
CA GLU A 28 -4.10 2.30 17.98
C GLU A 28 -2.71 1.64 18.09
N ASN A 29 -1.67 2.39 18.48
CA ASN A 29 -0.33 1.85 18.63
C ASN A 29 -0.23 0.84 19.77
N ALA A 30 -0.90 1.13 20.89
CA ALA A 30 -0.97 0.22 22.03
C ALA A 30 -1.82 -1.01 21.70
N PHE A 31 -2.90 -0.81 20.95
CA PHE A 31 -3.76 -1.90 20.47
C PHE A 31 -2.96 -2.92 19.66
N TYR A 32 -2.21 -2.48 18.65
CA TYR A 32 -1.39 -3.42 17.85
C TYR A 32 -0.25 -4.04 18.64
N TYR A 33 0.46 -3.27 19.47
CA TYR A 33 1.51 -3.81 20.32
C TYR A 33 0.98 -4.90 21.27
N SER A 34 -0.27 -4.83 21.71
CA SER A 34 -0.86 -5.83 22.59
C SER A 34 -0.88 -7.24 21.96
N PHE A 35 -1.14 -7.38 20.66
CA PHE A 35 -1.10 -8.67 19.97
C PHE A 35 0.32 -9.24 19.88
N TYR A 36 1.31 -8.39 19.61
CA TYR A 36 2.71 -8.79 19.69
C TYR A 36 3.04 -9.30 21.10
N GLN A 37 2.58 -8.59 22.14
CA GLN A 37 2.78 -8.98 23.53
C GLN A 37 2.15 -10.35 23.84
N GLN A 38 0.94 -10.63 23.35
CA GLN A 38 0.29 -11.94 23.50
C GLN A 38 1.16 -13.08 22.93
N VAL A 39 1.73 -12.88 21.73
CA VAL A 39 2.57 -13.90 21.06
C VAL A 39 3.86 -14.17 21.84
N ILE A 40 4.56 -13.13 22.33
CA ILE A 40 5.81 -13.32 23.08
C ILE A 40 5.56 -13.90 24.48
N SER A 41 4.42 -13.58 25.11
CA SER A 41 4.07 -14.07 26.44
C SER A 41 3.51 -15.51 26.44
N ALA A 42 3.14 -16.06 25.28
CA ALA A 42 2.64 -17.43 25.17
C ALA A 42 3.69 -18.48 25.59
N ARG A 43 3.26 -19.66 26.03
CA ARG A 43 4.21 -20.73 26.43
C ARG A 43 4.87 -21.39 25.22
N SER A 44 4.19 -21.42 24.07
CA SER A 44 4.70 -21.98 22.82
C SER A 44 4.27 -21.14 21.61
N TRP A 45 4.94 -21.33 20.47
CA TRP A 45 4.56 -20.66 19.22
C TRP A 45 3.14 -21.04 18.76
N ARG A 46 2.70 -22.27 19.03
CA ARG A 46 1.33 -22.73 18.72
C ARG A 46 0.30 -21.98 19.53
N GLN A 47 0.52 -21.86 20.84
CA GLN A 47 -0.37 -21.10 21.72
C GLN A 47 -0.40 -19.62 21.36
N GLY A 48 0.74 -19.04 20.95
CA GLY A 48 0.78 -17.65 20.46
C GLY A 48 -0.05 -17.45 19.18
N LEU A 49 -0.02 -18.41 18.26
CA LEU A 49 -0.86 -18.38 17.06
C LEU A 49 -2.35 -18.59 17.40
N GLU A 50 -2.65 -19.56 18.26
CA GLU A 50 -4.01 -19.88 18.70
C GLU A 50 -4.67 -18.71 19.42
N ALA A 51 -3.92 -17.98 20.26
CA ALA A 51 -4.41 -16.77 20.93
C ALA A 51 -4.89 -15.68 19.95
N LEU A 52 -4.24 -15.54 18.79
CA LEU A 52 -4.67 -14.59 17.75
C LEU A 52 -5.73 -15.16 16.80
N TRP A 53 -5.85 -16.48 16.73
CA TRP A 53 -6.80 -17.17 15.87
C TRP A 53 -8.20 -17.22 16.48
N VAL A 54 -8.26 -17.50 17.77
CA VAL A 54 -9.45 -17.65 18.60
C VAL A 54 -9.42 -16.52 19.63
N ASP A 55 -9.45 -15.27 19.16
CA ASP A 55 -9.35 -14.11 20.04
C ASP A 55 -10.72 -13.79 20.64
N THR A 56 -10.78 -13.77 21.97
CA THR A 56 -11.98 -13.44 22.75
C THR A 56 -11.81 -12.17 23.56
N LEU A 57 -10.65 -11.51 23.44
CA LEU A 57 -10.29 -10.35 24.25
C LEU A 57 -10.61 -9.03 23.55
N SER A 58 -10.48 -8.98 22.22
CA SER A 58 -10.57 -7.71 21.46
C SER A 58 -12.02 -7.27 21.24
N GLU A 59 -12.94 -8.21 20.98
CA GLU A 59 -14.36 -7.94 20.68
C GLU A 59 -15.31 -8.77 21.57
N ALA A 60 -14.95 -8.96 22.85
CA ALA A 60 -15.77 -9.72 23.81
C ALA A 60 -17.23 -9.20 23.84
N PRO A 61 -18.25 -10.07 23.77
CA PRO A 61 -18.21 -11.52 23.97
C PRO A 61 -17.97 -12.37 22.71
N GLU A 62 -17.78 -11.75 21.54
CA GLU A 62 -17.63 -12.47 20.28
C GLU A 62 -16.21 -13.02 20.13
N GLU A 63 -16.12 -14.25 19.61
CA GLU A 63 -14.84 -14.86 19.22
C GLU A 63 -14.53 -14.49 17.78
N ILE A 64 -13.35 -13.91 17.56
CA ILE A 64 -12.92 -13.45 16.25
C ILE A 64 -11.52 -13.96 15.90
N ASN A 65 -11.26 -14.09 14.60
CA ASN A 65 -9.91 -14.30 14.11
C ASN A 65 -9.21 -12.94 13.97
N ALA A 66 -8.39 -12.57 14.95
CA ALA A 66 -7.73 -11.27 15.01
C ALA A 66 -6.78 -11.06 13.82
N LEU A 67 -6.10 -12.11 13.32
CA LEU A 67 -5.21 -12.04 12.14
C LEU A 67 -5.94 -11.50 10.91
N ARG A 68 -7.13 -12.07 10.63
CA ARG A 68 -7.98 -11.64 9.52
C ARG A 68 -8.62 -10.29 9.83
N ARG A 69 -9.18 -10.14 11.02
CA ARG A 69 -9.99 -8.98 11.42
C ARG A 69 -9.19 -7.68 11.42
N PHE A 70 -7.97 -7.70 11.96
CA PHE A 70 -7.18 -6.48 12.20
C PHE A 70 -5.89 -6.39 11.38
N ASN A 71 -5.68 -7.31 10.43
CA ASN A 71 -4.47 -7.36 9.60
C ASN A 71 -3.18 -7.38 10.44
N ILE A 72 -3.14 -8.19 11.52
CA ILE A 72 -2.05 -8.25 12.52
C ILE A 72 -0.96 -9.30 12.19
N TYR A 73 -0.76 -9.61 10.90
CA TYR A 73 0.21 -10.63 10.48
C TYR A 73 1.64 -10.27 10.88
N GLN A 74 1.98 -8.99 10.84
CA GLN A 74 3.28 -8.44 11.25
C GLN A 74 3.54 -8.61 12.75
N GLU A 75 2.54 -8.48 13.62
CA GLU A 75 2.71 -8.72 15.07
C GLU A 75 3.02 -10.19 15.33
N LEU A 76 2.32 -11.09 14.64
CA LEU A 76 2.61 -12.52 14.69
C LEU A 76 4.04 -12.79 14.23
N LEU A 77 4.46 -12.26 13.08
CA LEU A 77 5.80 -12.48 12.53
C LEU A 77 6.90 -11.90 13.43
N PHE A 78 6.74 -10.68 13.94
CA PHE A 78 7.70 -10.07 14.86
C PHE A 78 7.74 -10.80 16.21
N GLY A 79 6.59 -11.25 16.71
CA GLY A 79 6.50 -12.05 17.94
C GLY A 79 7.20 -13.39 17.79
N LEU A 80 6.97 -14.10 16.68
CA LEU A 80 7.66 -15.36 16.39
C LEU A 80 9.17 -15.17 16.20
N LEU A 81 9.58 -14.08 15.54
CA LEU A 81 11.00 -13.71 15.39
C LEU A 81 11.65 -13.47 16.76
N TRP A 82 11.00 -12.70 17.62
CA TRP A 82 11.48 -12.47 19.00
C TRP A 82 11.68 -13.79 19.75
N ARG A 83 10.68 -14.69 19.72
CA ARG A 83 10.77 -16.00 20.39
C ARG A 83 11.91 -16.85 19.84
N CYS A 84 12.09 -16.85 18.53
CA CYS A 84 13.18 -17.57 17.87
C CYS A 84 14.53 -17.06 18.35
N LEU A 85 14.73 -15.73 18.36
CA LEU A 85 15.97 -15.12 18.83
C LEU A 85 16.21 -15.36 20.32
N ALA A 86 15.19 -15.20 21.16
CA ALA A 86 15.26 -15.46 22.60
C ALA A 86 15.58 -16.92 22.94
N GLY A 87 15.16 -17.86 22.09
CA GLY A 87 15.51 -19.28 22.22
C GLY A 87 16.97 -19.59 21.84
N LEU A 88 17.60 -18.75 21.01
CA LEU A 88 19.00 -18.91 20.62
C LEU A 88 19.96 -18.21 21.59
N SER A 89 19.60 -17.00 22.02
CA SER A 89 20.39 -16.17 22.95
C SER A 89 19.51 -15.12 23.63
N PRO A 90 19.85 -14.65 24.84
CA PRO A 90 19.14 -13.53 25.45
C PRO A 90 19.11 -12.32 24.51
N VAL A 91 17.91 -11.85 24.17
CA VAL A 91 17.76 -10.65 23.34
C VAL A 91 18.10 -9.43 24.20
N PRO A 92 19.11 -8.62 23.82
CA PRO A 92 19.59 -7.52 24.66
C PRO A 92 18.71 -6.25 24.59
N LEU A 93 17.47 -6.38 24.14
CA LEU A 93 16.52 -5.27 23.94
C LEU A 93 15.24 -5.58 24.71
N GLU A 94 14.56 -4.57 25.22
CA GLU A 94 13.20 -4.72 25.72
C GLU A 94 12.23 -5.10 24.57
N PRO A 95 11.19 -5.92 24.79
CA PRO A 95 10.25 -6.31 23.74
C PRO A 95 9.64 -5.14 22.94
N ALA A 96 9.30 -4.03 23.60
CA ALA A 96 8.76 -2.84 22.94
C ALA A 96 9.78 -2.18 22.01
N VAL A 97 11.04 -2.08 22.46
CA VAL A 97 12.15 -1.54 21.66
C VAL A 97 12.45 -2.46 20.47
N PHE A 98 12.43 -3.77 20.66
CA PHE A 98 12.61 -4.74 19.58
C PHE A 98 11.50 -4.64 18.53
N TYR A 99 10.23 -4.57 18.96
CA TYR A 99 9.11 -4.41 18.05
C TYR A 99 9.26 -3.13 17.22
N CYS A 100 9.57 -2.00 17.85
CA CYS A 100 9.80 -0.74 17.14
C CYS A 100 10.98 -0.88 16.16
N ALA A 101 12.09 -1.50 16.58
CA ALA A 101 13.25 -1.72 15.72
C ALA A 101 12.91 -2.54 14.46
N CYS A 102 12.08 -3.58 14.59
CA CYS A 102 11.57 -4.33 13.43
C CYS A 102 10.80 -3.41 12.46
N VAL A 103 9.94 -2.53 12.97
CA VAL A 103 9.23 -1.55 12.13
C VAL A 103 10.22 -0.61 11.44
N PHE A 104 11.19 -0.04 12.14
CA PHE A 104 12.20 0.85 11.53
C PHE A 104 13.02 0.15 10.44
N VAL A 105 13.34 -1.13 10.62
CA VAL A 105 14.04 -1.93 9.59
C VAL A 105 13.18 -2.07 8.34
N VAL A 106 11.89 -2.41 8.50
CA VAL A 106 10.95 -2.51 7.37
C VAL A 106 10.76 -1.15 6.71
N TYR A 107 10.63 -0.09 7.49
CA TYR A 107 10.46 1.26 7.00
C TYR A 107 11.68 1.73 6.19
N GLY A 108 12.89 1.54 6.71
CA GLY A 108 14.14 1.86 6.02
C GLY A 108 14.32 1.06 4.73
N PHE A 109 13.89 -0.21 4.71
CA PHE A 109 13.81 -1.00 3.48
C PHE A 109 12.81 -0.40 2.48
N GLY A 110 11.67 0.08 2.95
CA GLY A 110 10.68 0.82 2.15
C GLY A 110 11.26 2.05 1.46
N VAL A 111 11.94 2.91 2.22
CA VAL A 111 12.62 4.10 1.68
C VAL A 111 13.66 3.70 0.63
N PHE A 112 14.44 2.65 0.89
CA PHE A 112 15.36 2.11 -0.10
C PHE A 112 14.65 1.65 -1.39
N CYS A 113 13.50 0.99 -1.28
CA CYS A 113 12.70 0.61 -2.45
C CYS A 113 12.13 1.81 -3.19
N MET A 114 11.71 2.86 -2.49
CA MET A 114 11.25 4.11 -3.09
C MET A 114 12.37 4.75 -3.93
N GLU A 115 13.57 4.86 -3.35
CA GLU A 115 14.75 5.34 -4.05
C GLU A 115 15.09 4.48 -5.28
N LEU A 116 15.01 3.15 -5.14
CA LEU A 116 15.23 2.23 -6.26
C LEU A 116 14.19 2.40 -7.39
N ALA A 117 12.94 2.70 -7.05
CA ALA A 117 11.88 2.97 -8.02
C ALA A 117 12.10 4.31 -8.73
N ALA A 118 12.61 5.32 -8.03
CA ALA A 118 12.88 6.66 -8.55
C ALA A 118 14.18 6.73 -9.37
N THR A 119 15.18 5.91 -9.05
CA THR A 119 16.54 6.05 -9.58
C THR A 119 16.64 5.63 -11.05
N GLN A 120 16.96 6.60 -11.91
CA GLN A 120 17.45 6.38 -13.28
C GLN A 120 18.93 6.75 -13.42
N ASN A 121 19.40 7.67 -12.57
CA ASN A 121 20.77 8.17 -12.50
C ASN A 121 21.05 8.73 -11.09
N LEU A 122 22.31 9.11 -10.83
CA LEU A 122 22.72 9.66 -9.53
C LEU A 122 21.90 10.90 -9.11
N TRP A 123 21.56 11.78 -10.05
CA TRP A 123 20.82 13.01 -9.75
C TRP A 123 19.38 12.73 -9.33
N SER A 124 18.72 11.75 -9.95
CA SER A 124 17.38 11.33 -9.54
C SER A 124 17.36 10.75 -8.13
N LEU A 125 18.40 9.99 -7.74
CA LEU A 125 18.56 9.48 -6.38
C LEU A 125 18.74 10.63 -5.38
N LEU A 126 19.65 11.57 -5.67
CA LEU A 126 19.91 12.70 -4.77
C LEU A 126 18.69 13.62 -4.62
N LEU A 127 17.97 13.87 -5.71
CA LEU A 127 16.77 14.71 -5.69
C LEU A 127 15.63 14.04 -4.92
N ALA A 128 15.36 12.75 -5.18
CA ALA A 128 14.31 12.02 -4.47
C ALA A 128 14.59 11.98 -2.96
N GLY A 129 15.83 11.67 -2.56
CA GLY A 129 16.24 11.68 -1.16
C GLY A 129 16.15 13.06 -0.50
N ALA A 130 16.56 14.13 -1.20
CA ALA A 130 16.43 15.50 -0.68
C ALA A 130 14.98 15.92 -0.49
N LEU A 131 14.11 15.65 -1.47
CA LEU A 131 12.68 15.96 -1.39
C LEU A 131 11.99 15.15 -0.30
N TYR A 132 12.31 13.87 -0.18
CA TYR A 132 11.77 13.01 0.88
C TYR A 132 12.23 13.48 2.27
N HIS A 133 13.51 13.82 2.44
CA HIS A 133 14.04 14.33 3.70
C HIS A 133 13.37 15.64 4.12
N ASN A 134 13.22 16.60 3.19
CA ASN A 134 12.58 17.89 3.46
C ASN A 134 11.10 17.75 3.82
N ASN A 135 10.45 16.65 3.43
CA ASN A 135 9.05 16.37 3.70
C ASN A 135 8.86 15.20 4.68
N LEU A 136 9.90 14.82 5.44
CA LEU A 136 9.87 13.60 6.26
C LEU A 136 8.72 13.59 7.28
N GLN A 137 8.35 14.75 7.82
CA GLN A 137 7.26 14.89 8.80
C GLN A 137 5.88 14.56 8.20
N GLU A 138 5.67 14.89 6.93
CA GLU A 138 4.43 14.60 6.19
C GLU A 138 4.49 13.22 5.54
N ALA A 139 5.68 12.77 5.13
CA ALA A 139 5.90 11.50 4.47
C ALA A 139 5.90 10.31 5.45
N SER A 140 6.09 10.56 6.74
CA SER A 140 6.21 9.52 7.76
C SER A 140 5.84 9.97 9.16
N HIS A 141 5.12 9.10 9.86
CA HIS A 141 4.93 9.21 11.31
C HIS A 141 5.64 8.10 12.08
N VAL A 142 6.53 7.33 11.43
CA VAL A 142 7.20 6.15 12.03
C VAL A 142 7.99 6.49 13.29
N SER A 143 8.52 7.71 13.41
CA SER A 143 9.25 8.18 14.58
C SER A 143 8.37 8.41 15.80
N PHE A 144 7.09 8.75 15.61
CA PHE A 144 6.15 9.11 16.69
C PHE A 144 5.16 8.00 17.01
N MET A 145 4.77 7.24 15.99
CA MET A 145 3.75 6.20 16.07
C MET A 145 4.22 4.94 15.33
N PRO A 146 5.28 4.25 15.78
CA PRO A 146 5.85 3.13 15.03
C PRO A 146 4.86 1.99 14.72
N PRO A 147 4.04 1.48 15.66
CA PRO A 147 3.16 0.32 15.43
C PRO A 147 2.03 0.48 14.40
N LEU A 148 1.86 1.69 13.83
CA LEU A 148 0.88 1.94 12.78
C LEU A 148 1.09 1.05 11.55
N ARG A 149 -0.01 0.68 10.90
CA ARG A 149 -0.03 -0.21 9.74
C ARG A 149 0.62 0.41 8.52
N GLU A 150 0.45 1.71 8.34
CA GLU A 150 1.02 2.52 7.27
C GLU A 150 2.55 2.36 7.23
N ASN A 151 3.20 2.29 8.39
CA ASN A 151 4.65 2.19 8.52
C ASN A 151 5.22 0.85 8.02
N ILE A 152 4.37 -0.14 7.79
CA ILE A 152 4.75 -1.46 7.24
C ILE A 152 4.14 -1.63 5.85
N GLY A 153 2.90 -1.18 5.66
CA GLY A 153 2.19 -1.23 4.38
C GLY A 153 2.86 -0.40 3.29
N VAL A 154 3.13 0.89 3.55
CA VAL A 154 3.74 1.80 2.55
C VAL A 154 5.10 1.28 2.06
N PRO A 155 6.01 0.76 2.93
CA PRO A 155 7.21 0.06 2.47
C PRO A 155 6.98 -1.08 1.48
N LEU A 156 5.97 -1.92 1.71
CA LEU A 156 5.63 -3.02 0.80
C LEU A 156 5.05 -2.49 -0.52
N TRP A 157 4.30 -1.39 -0.47
CA TRP A 157 3.85 -0.70 -1.67
C TRP A 157 5.03 -0.14 -2.49
N PHE A 158 6.01 0.50 -1.85
CA PHE A 158 7.25 0.95 -2.50
C PHE A 158 8.05 -0.22 -3.10
N ALA A 159 8.12 -1.36 -2.40
CA ALA A 159 8.73 -2.57 -2.94
C ALA A 159 7.99 -3.07 -4.20
N SER A 160 6.67 -2.93 -4.27
CA SER A 160 5.90 -3.26 -5.47
C SER A 160 6.21 -2.33 -6.63
N CYS A 161 6.35 -1.02 -6.39
CA CYS A 161 6.74 -0.03 -7.40
C CYS A 161 8.15 -0.29 -7.93
N ALA A 162 9.12 -0.56 -7.05
CA ALA A 162 10.47 -0.94 -7.45
C ALA A 162 10.48 -2.24 -8.27
N SER A 163 9.68 -3.23 -7.89
CA SER A 163 9.55 -4.49 -8.62
C SER A 163 8.98 -4.30 -10.02
N LEU A 164 7.98 -3.42 -10.19
CA LEU A 164 7.45 -3.04 -11.50
C LEU A 164 8.51 -2.38 -12.38
N GLN A 165 9.26 -1.44 -11.81
CA GLN A 165 10.33 -0.74 -12.51
C GLN A 165 11.41 -1.70 -12.99
N LEU A 166 11.87 -2.60 -12.10
CA LEU A 166 12.82 -3.66 -12.44
C LEU A 166 12.28 -4.60 -13.51
N LEU A 167 11.01 -5.00 -13.42
CA LEU A 167 10.38 -5.89 -14.40
C LEU A 167 10.30 -5.23 -15.78
N HIS A 168 10.03 -3.92 -15.84
CA HIS A 168 9.99 -3.17 -17.08
C HIS A 168 11.37 -3.04 -17.72
N CYS A 169 12.40 -2.73 -16.91
CA CYS A 169 13.77 -2.57 -17.39
C CYS A 169 14.43 -3.90 -17.80
N LYS A 170 14.18 -5.02 -17.09
CA LYS A 170 14.79 -6.34 -17.35
C LYS A 170 14.01 -7.19 -18.35
N ARG A 171 13.45 -6.58 -19.40
CA ARG A 171 12.49 -7.21 -20.31
C ARG A 171 12.99 -8.48 -21.04
N HIS A 172 14.29 -8.81 -20.96
CA HIS A 172 14.90 -9.92 -21.68
C HIS A 172 15.78 -10.89 -20.84
N ASP A 173 16.32 -10.50 -19.68
CA ASP A 173 17.18 -11.36 -18.85
C ASP A 173 16.48 -11.77 -17.54
N SER A 174 16.25 -13.07 -17.34
CA SER A 174 15.58 -13.72 -16.19
C SER A 174 14.63 -12.81 -15.38
N ALA A 175 13.42 -12.61 -15.89
CA ALA A 175 12.39 -11.80 -15.25
C ALA A 175 11.74 -12.48 -14.02
N TRP A 176 12.21 -13.64 -13.56
CA TRP A 176 11.57 -14.39 -12.47
C TRP A 176 11.66 -13.65 -11.13
N THR A 177 12.84 -13.12 -10.78
CA THR A 177 13.05 -12.42 -9.51
C THR A 177 12.10 -11.22 -9.33
N PRO A 178 12.00 -10.25 -10.27
CA PRO A 178 11.08 -9.12 -10.09
C PRO A 178 9.60 -9.54 -10.09
N ARG A 179 9.23 -10.65 -10.76
CA ARG A 179 7.86 -11.18 -10.69
C ARG A 179 7.54 -11.72 -9.30
N VAL A 180 8.45 -12.49 -8.70
CA VAL A 180 8.27 -13.01 -7.33
C VAL A 180 8.24 -11.86 -6.34
N LEU A 181 9.16 -10.89 -6.45
CA LEU A 181 9.17 -9.72 -5.57
C LEU A 181 7.88 -8.90 -5.68
N LEU A 182 7.33 -8.74 -6.90
CA LEU A 182 6.05 -8.08 -7.10
C LEU A 182 4.91 -8.83 -6.40
N VAL A 183 4.84 -10.16 -6.56
CA VAL A 183 3.78 -10.96 -5.92
C VAL A 183 3.90 -10.91 -4.39
N LEU A 184 5.11 -11.10 -3.85
CA LEU A 184 5.32 -11.08 -2.40
C LEU A 184 5.05 -9.70 -1.79
N SER A 185 5.46 -8.61 -2.46
CA SER A 185 5.20 -7.25 -1.98
C SER A 185 3.71 -6.90 -2.04
N CYS A 186 3.01 -7.20 -3.13
CA CYS A 186 1.56 -6.98 -3.22
C CYS A 186 0.76 -7.85 -2.24
N THR A 187 1.09 -9.14 -2.10
CA THR A 187 0.45 -10.03 -1.13
C THR A 187 0.73 -9.57 0.30
N GLY A 188 1.99 -9.27 0.64
CA GLY A 188 2.33 -8.76 1.95
C GLY A 188 1.58 -7.48 2.27
N PHE A 189 1.49 -6.55 1.31
CA PHE A 189 0.76 -5.30 1.48
C PHE A 189 -0.72 -5.53 1.79
N LEU A 190 -1.37 -6.44 1.07
CA LEU A 190 -2.77 -6.86 1.32
C LEU A 190 -2.98 -7.56 2.68
N LEU A 191 -1.94 -8.17 3.25
CA LEU A 191 -2.02 -8.85 4.55
C LEU A 191 -1.85 -7.91 5.73
N VAL A 192 -1.05 -6.85 5.57
CA VAL A 192 -0.63 -5.98 6.69
C VAL A 192 -1.42 -4.68 6.80
N TRP A 193 -2.12 -4.26 5.73
CA TRP A 193 -2.85 -2.99 5.73
C TRP A 193 -4.22 -3.06 5.06
N GLN A 194 -5.23 -2.57 5.77
CA GLN A 194 -6.63 -2.59 5.32
C GLN A 194 -6.88 -1.72 4.07
N PHE A 195 -6.12 -0.65 3.88
CA PHE A 195 -6.30 0.23 2.71
C PHE A 195 -5.47 -0.19 1.49
N ALA A 196 -4.73 -1.30 1.58
CA ALA A 196 -3.83 -1.75 0.52
C ALA A 196 -4.52 -1.97 -0.83
N CYS A 197 -5.78 -2.43 -0.81
CA CYS A 197 -6.54 -2.68 -2.03
C CYS A 197 -6.82 -1.38 -2.81
N PHE A 198 -6.98 -0.24 -2.14
CA PHE A 198 -7.17 1.05 -2.81
C PHE A 198 -5.87 1.53 -3.46
N ALA A 199 -4.75 1.50 -2.72
CA ALA A 199 -3.44 1.88 -3.26
C ALA A 199 -3.03 1.02 -4.46
N LEU A 200 -3.24 -0.30 -4.38
CA LEU A 200 -2.98 -1.22 -5.50
C LEU A 200 -3.95 -1.01 -6.68
N ALA A 201 -5.22 -0.66 -6.43
CA ALA A 201 -6.15 -0.29 -7.49
C ALA A 201 -5.66 0.97 -8.23
N MET A 202 -5.14 1.97 -7.52
CA MET A 202 -4.57 3.17 -8.14
C MET A 202 -3.33 2.86 -8.96
N GLN A 203 -2.48 1.97 -8.47
CA GLN A 203 -1.33 1.47 -9.24
C GLN A 203 -1.74 0.70 -10.50
N ALA A 204 -2.81 -0.10 -10.44
CA ALA A 204 -3.38 -0.77 -11.61
C ALA A 204 -3.98 0.25 -12.61
N CYS A 205 -4.71 1.26 -12.13
CA CYS A 205 -5.22 2.37 -12.94
C CYS A 205 -4.10 3.13 -13.65
N ALA A 206 -3.01 3.45 -12.94
CA ALA A 206 -1.85 4.13 -13.52
C ALA A 206 -1.25 3.31 -14.67
N LEU A 207 -1.00 2.01 -14.45
CA LEU A 207 -0.50 1.11 -15.51
C LEU A 207 -1.44 1.00 -16.70
N TYR A 208 -2.75 0.99 -16.43
CA TYR A 208 -3.77 0.95 -17.47
C TYR A 208 -3.78 2.24 -18.30
N ALA A 209 -3.69 3.41 -17.66
CA ALA A 209 -3.55 4.70 -18.33
C ALA A 209 -2.28 4.76 -19.20
N LEU A 210 -1.14 4.26 -18.68
CA LEU A 210 0.09 4.19 -19.47
C LEU A 210 -0.03 3.29 -20.70
N ALA A 211 -0.84 2.21 -20.64
CA ALA A 211 -1.14 1.37 -21.80
C ALA A 211 -1.95 2.13 -22.86
N LEU A 212 -2.94 2.92 -22.42
CA LEU A 212 -3.76 3.76 -23.31
C LEU A 212 -2.93 4.85 -23.99
N LEU A 213 -1.99 5.46 -23.27
CA LEU A 213 -1.05 6.46 -23.80
C LEU A 213 0.06 5.87 -24.70
N ARG A 214 0.11 4.54 -24.84
CA ARG A 214 1.16 3.78 -25.54
C ARG A 214 2.55 3.95 -24.95
N ILE A 215 2.63 4.30 -23.66
CA ILE A 215 3.88 4.35 -22.89
C ILE A 215 4.23 2.93 -22.40
N ALA A 216 3.23 2.17 -21.97
CA ALA A 216 3.40 0.76 -21.60
C ALA A 216 2.84 -0.17 -22.70
N ALA A 217 3.51 -1.29 -22.96
CA ALA A 217 2.98 -2.29 -23.88
C ALA A 217 1.86 -3.11 -23.23
N TRP A 218 0.77 -3.35 -23.95
CA TRP A 218 -0.35 -4.18 -23.47
C TRP A 218 0.04 -5.59 -23.04
N GLY A 219 1.07 -6.18 -23.64
CA GLY A 219 1.63 -7.46 -23.18
C GLY A 219 2.13 -7.38 -21.74
N PHE A 220 2.98 -6.39 -21.46
CA PHE A 220 3.52 -6.14 -20.13
C PHE A 220 2.41 -5.85 -19.10
N VAL A 221 1.44 -4.99 -19.44
CA VAL A 221 0.36 -4.65 -18.50
C VAL A 221 -0.56 -5.84 -18.21
N VAL A 222 -0.84 -6.70 -19.20
CA VAL A 222 -1.57 -7.96 -18.95
C VAL A 222 -0.77 -8.91 -18.07
N ASP A 223 0.54 -9.04 -18.29
CA ASP A 223 1.37 -9.91 -17.46
C ASP A 223 1.44 -9.43 -16.01
N VAL A 224 1.62 -8.13 -15.78
CA VAL A 224 1.54 -7.52 -14.45
C VAL A 224 0.17 -7.74 -13.81
N SER A 225 -0.91 -7.55 -14.57
CA SER A 225 -2.28 -7.74 -14.06
C SER A 225 -2.55 -9.18 -13.62
N ARG A 226 -1.95 -10.18 -14.30
CA ARG A 226 -2.00 -11.58 -13.85
C ARG A 226 -1.29 -11.79 -12.52
N LEU A 227 -0.16 -11.12 -12.30
CA LEU A 227 0.58 -11.17 -11.03
C LEU A 227 -0.22 -10.50 -9.91
N TYR A 228 -0.92 -9.40 -10.20
CA TYR A 228 -1.85 -8.78 -9.25
C TYR A 228 -3.00 -9.69 -8.84
N VAL A 229 -3.65 -10.35 -9.81
CA VAL A 229 -4.67 -11.37 -9.53
C VAL A 229 -4.09 -12.50 -8.69
N ALA A 230 -2.91 -13.00 -9.03
CA ALA A 230 -2.23 -14.04 -8.24
C ALA A 230 -1.91 -13.57 -6.81
N SER A 231 -1.51 -12.31 -6.63
CA SER A 231 -1.20 -11.72 -5.32
C SER A 231 -2.44 -11.65 -4.43
N ALA A 232 -3.58 -11.24 -4.99
CA ALA A 232 -4.86 -11.20 -4.30
C ALA A 232 -5.35 -12.60 -3.92
N LEU A 233 -5.25 -13.58 -4.83
CA LEU A 233 -5.59 -14.98 -4.55
C LEU A 233 -4.71 -15.58 -3.45
N LEU A 234 -3.39 -15.32 -3.50
CA LEU A 234 -2.46 -15.76 -2.48
C LEU A 234 -2.76 -15.10 -1.13
N SER A 235 -3.09 -13.80 -1.12
CA SER A 235 -3.54 -13.10 0.09
C SER A 235 -4.79 -13.75 0.69
N SER A 236 -5.80 -14.07 -0.14
CA SER A 236 -7.01 -14.77 0.31
C SER A 236 -6.71 -16.16 0.87
N ALA A 237 -5.79 -16.91 0.25
CA ALA A 237 -5.37 -18.22 0.76
C ALA A 237 -4.67 -18.10 2.13
N LEU A 238 -3.79 -17.12 2.31
CA LEU A 238 -3.08 -16.86 3.57
C LEU A 238 -4.00 -16.28 4.67
N ARG A 239 -5.16 -15.74 4.28
CA ARG A 239 -6.27 -15.32 5.16
C ARG A 239 -7.34 -16.39 5.31
N PHE A 240 -6.97 -17.66 5.11
CA PHE A 240 -7.83 -18.82 5.35
C PHE A 240 -9.11 -18.83 4.52
N GLY A 241 -9.01 -18.38 3.27
CA GLY A 241 -10.14 -18.33 2.33
C GLY A 241 -10.97 -17.06 2.41
N ASP A 242 -10.51 -16.04 3.16
CA ASP A 242 -11.17 -14.73 3.19
C ASP A 242 -11.26 -14.11 1.80
N LEU A 243 -12.47 -13.72 1.41
CA LEU A 243 -12.77 -13.19 0.08
C LEU A 243 -12.54 -11.68 -0.04
N TRP A 244 -12.15 -11.00 1.04
CA TRP A 244 -11.93 -9.54 1.06
C TRP A 244 -11.11 -9.04 -0.13
N ALA A 245 -9.92 -9.60 -0.36
CA ALA A 245 -9.05 -9.20 -1.48
C ALA A 245 -9.69 -9.46 -2.85
N MET A 246 -10.43 -10.57 -3.01
CA MET A 246 -11.13 -10.93 -4.26
C MET A 246 -12.37 -10.07 -4.53
N ARG A 247 -13.01 -9.53 -3.48
CA ARG A 247 -14.15 -8.60 -3.59
C ARG A 247 -13.70 -7.18 -3.91
N SER A 248 -12.43 -6.85 -3.71
CA SER A 248 -11.89 -5.50 -3.90
C SER A 248 -11.92 -5.02 -5.36
N ILE A 249 -11.97 -3.70 -5.54
CA ILE A 249 -11.86 -3.04 -6.85
C ILE A 249 -10.56 -3.44 -7.56
N PHE A 250 -9.46 -3.57 -6.81
CA PHE A 250 -8.15 -3.97 -7.32
C PHE A 250 -8.19 -5.31 -8.07
N PHE A 251 -8.83 -6.33 -7.49
CA PHE A 251 -8.92 -7.64 -8.11
C PHE A 251 -9.67 -7.59 -9.44
N TRP A 252 -10.85 -6.97 -9.45
CA TRP A 252 -11.71 -6.90 -10.63
C TRP A 252 -11.14 -6.03 -11.73
N LEU A 253 -10.52 -4.90 -11.37
CA LEU A 253 -9.82 -4.05 -12.32
C LEU A 253 -8.63 -4.78 -12.96
N SER A 254 -7.84 -5.51 -12.16
CA SER A 254 -6.71 -6.29 -12.66
C SER A 254 -7.18 -7.43 -13.57
N PHE A 255 -8.27 -8.10 -13.23
CA PHE A 255 -8.86 -9.14 -14.07
C PHE A 255 -9.37 -8.59 -15.41
N SER A 256 -9.96 -7.38 -15.41
CA SER A 256 -10.56 -6.79 -16.61
C SER A 256 -9.55 -6.40 -17.69
N VAL A 257 -8.29 -6.13 -17.34
CA VAL A 257 -7.24 -5.73 -18.31
C VAL A 257 -7.07 -6.73 -19.45
N ALA A 258 -7.12 -8.03 -19.15
CA ALA A 258 -6.99 -9.08 -20.18
C ALA A 258 -8.18 -9.07 -21.14
N VAL A 259 -9.39 -8.78 -20.63
CA VAL A 259 -10.62 -8.62 -21.42
C VAL A 259 -10.51 -7.37 -22.28
N THR A 260 -10.12 -6.22 -21.71
CA THR A 260 -9.92 -4.99 -22.47
C THR A 260 -8.96 -5.20 -23.62
N LYS A 261 -7.79 -5.82 -23.37
CA LYS A 261 -6.80 -6.05 -24.43
C LYS A 261 -7.43 -6.76 -25.61
N ARG A 262 -8.23 -7.81 -25.40
CA ARG A 262 -8.90 -8.58 -26.46
C ARG A 262 -9.97 -7.75 -27.17
N SER A 263 -10.84 -7.07 -26.41
CA SER A 263 -11.92 -6.26 -26.97
C SER A 263 -11.42 -5.05 -27.77
N CYS A 264 -10.24 -4.52 -27.43
CA CYS A 264 -9.70 -3.30 -28.03
C CYS A 264 -8.69 -3.53 -29.17
N GLN A 265 -8.40 -4.78 -29.56
CA GLN A 265 -7.40 -5.08 -30.61
C GLN A 265 -7.80 -4.52 -31.98
N SER A 266 -9.09 -4.50 -32.28
CA SER A 266 -9.63 -4.19 -33.61
C SER A 266 -10.21 -2.78 -33.73
N ILE A 267 -10.07 -1.94 -32.70
CA ILE A 267 -10.78 -0.66 -32.58
C ILE A 267 -9.79 0.52 -32.71
N THR A 268 -10.27 1.64 -33.29
CA THR A 268 -9.53 2.91 -33.38
C THR A 268 -9.26 3.55 -32.02
N ASP A 269 -8.31 4.48 -31.94
CA ASP A 269 -7.81 4.99 -30.65
C ASP A 269 -8.87 5.69 -29.79
N ALA A 270 -9.76 6.50 -30.39
CA ALA A 270 -10.81 7.19 -29.64
C ALA A 270 -11.84 6.21 -29.05
N LEU A 271 -12.27 5.24 -29.85
CA LEU A 271 -13.19 4.18 -29.42
C LEU A 271 -12.54 3.22 -28.41
N ARG A 272 -11.22 3.02 -28.48
CA ARG A 272 -10.45 2.22 -27.53
C ARG A 272 -10.49 2.82 -26.12
N ILE A 273 -10.33 4.14 -25.98
CA ILE A 273 -10.41 4.81 -24.68
C ILE A 273 -11.82 4.63 -24.11
N GLY A 274 -12.87 4.90 -24.90
CA GLY A 274 -14.25 4.70 -24.47
C GLY A 274 -14.55 3.27 -24.03
N ALA A 275 -14.18 2.26 -24.84
CA ALA A 275 -14.35 0.86 -24.49
C ALA A 275 -13.57 0.46 -23.22
N SER A 276 -12.36 0.99 -23.05
CA SER A 276 -11.51 0.73 -21.88
C SER A 276 -12.11 1.29 -20.58
N VAL A 277 -12.74 2.47 -20.65
CA VAL A 277 -13.48 3.07 -19.54
C VAL A 277 -14.72 2.25 -19.20
N VAL A 278 -15.48 1.80 -20.21
CA VAL A 278 -16.67 0.95 -19.99
C VAL A 278 -16.29 -0.37 -19.31
N VAL A 279 -15.23 -1.04 -19.76
CA VAL A 279 -14.78 -2.29 -19.14
C VAL A 279 -14.32 -2.07 -17.70
N ALA A 280 -13.59 -0.99 -17.42
CA ALA A 280 -13.20 -0.64 -16.05
C ALA A 280 -14.42 -0.34 -15.17
N PHE A 281 -15.42 0.38 -15.68
CA PHE A 281 -16.67 0.65 -14.98
C PHE A 281 -17.43 -0.64 -14.65
N LEU A 282 -17.53 -1.58 -15.60
CA LEU A 282 -18.17 -2.88 -15.37
C LEU A 282 -17.42 -3.70 -14.32
N ALA A 283 -16.08 -3.63 -14.29
CA ALA A 283 -15.27 -4.30 -13.28
C ALA A 283 -15.52 -3.72 -11.87
N ILE A 284 -15.56 -2.39 -11.75
CA ILE A 284 -15.90 -1.71 -10.50
C ILE A 284 -17.32 -2.08 -10.06
N ARG A 285 -18.29 -2.05 -10.98
CA ARG A 285 -19.68 -2.47 -10.70
C ARG A 285 -19.74 -3.92 -10.20
N GLN A 286 -19.00 -4.84 -10.81
CA GLN A 286 -18.97 -6.23 -10.39
C GLN A 286 -18.39 -6.40 -8.98
N SER A 287 -17.32 -5.67 -8.66
CA SER A 287 -16.77 -5.59 -7.30
C SER A 287 -17.84 -5.12 -6.31
N THR A 288 -18.52 -4.01 -6.60
CA THR A 288 -19.59 -3.47 -5.74
C THR A 288 -20.76 -4.46 -5.57
N LEU A 289 -21.18 -5.13 -6.64
CA LEU A 289 -22.28 -6.11 -6.58
C LEU A 289 -21.92 -7.31 -5.69
N LEU A 290 -20.69 -7.81 -5.75
CA LEU A 290 -20.24 -8.93 -4.91
C LEU A 290 -20.03 -8.52 -3.45
N LEU A 291 -19.60 -7.27 -3.23
CA LEU A 291 -19.54 -6.70 -1.89
C LEU A 291 -20.95 -6.65 -1.27
N VAL A 292 -21.99 -6.30 -2.04
CA VAL A 292 -23.38 -6.16 -1.55
C VAL A 292 -24.16 -7.49 -1.51
N SER A 293 -23.98 -8.39 -2.48
CA SER A 293 -24.80 -9.61 -2.58
C SER A 293 -24.38 -10.72 -1.62
N LEU A 294 -23.09 -10.77 -1.25
CA LEU A 294 -22.54 -11.76 -0.32
C LEU A 294 -22.48 -11.26 1.13
N SER A 295 -22.82 -9.99 1.37
CA SER A 295 -22.99 -9.38 2.70
C SER A 295 -24.45 -9.43 3.19
N GLY A 296 -25.30 -10.19 2.49
CA GLY A 296 -26.65 -10.50 2.98
C GLY A 296 -26.59 -11.19 4.34
N ALA A 297 -26.96 -10.44 5.39
CA ALA A 297 -27.15 -10.87 6.78
C ALA A 297 -25.89 -11.00 7.67
N SER A 298 -25.12 -9.94 7.84
CA SER A 298 -24.57 -9.46 9.14
C SER A 298 -23.51 -8.39 8.88
N LEU A 299 -23.43 -7.41 9.79
CA LEU A 299 -22.63 -6.20 9.71
C LEU A 299 -21.19 -6.46 9.22
N ASP A 300 -20.90 -6.06 7.98
CA ASP A 300 -19.50 -5.97 7.52
C ASP A 300 -18.99 -4.62 8.04
N ASP A 301 -18.10 -4.63 9.03
CA ASP A 301 -17.68 -3.40 9.71
C ASP A 301 -17.07 -2.39 8.74
N ASP A 302 -16.49 -2.80 7.62
CA ASP A 302 -15.94 -1.89 6.59
C ASP A 302 -17.01 -1.17 5.75
N THR A 303 -18.31 -1.42 5.96
CA THR A 303 -19.41 -0.76 5.23
C THR A 303 -19.37 0.76 5.38
N HIS A 304 -18.90 1.25 6.53
CA HIS A 304 -18.80 2.68 6.80
C HIS A 304 -17.81 3.39 5.86
N ILE A 305 -16.78 2.70 5.35
CA ILE A 305 -15.84 3.27 4.37
C ILE A 305 -16.59 3.53 3.06
N PHE A 306 -17.35 2.56 2.57
CA PHE A 306 -18.12 2.73 1.34
C PHE A 306 -19.26 3.76 1.48
N GLU A 307 -19.88 3.83 2.65
CA GLU A 307 -20.83 4.89 2.99
C GLU A 307 -20.18 6.27 2.95
N PHE A 308 -19.01 6.43 3.56
CA PHE A 308 -18.22 7.65 3.54
C PHE A 308 -17.87 8.06 2.09
N LEU A 309 -17.38 7.12 1.28
CA LEU A 309 -17.07 7.35 -0.14
C LEU A 309 -18.29 7.82 -0.94
N ALA A 310 -19.44 7.18 -0.75
CA ALA A 310 -20.67 7.54 -1.46
C ALA A 310 -21.17 8.94 -1.08
N PHE A 311 -21.01 9.33 0.18
CA PHE A 311 -21.34 10.68 0.66
C PHE A 311 -20.42 11.74 0.05
N ARG A 312 -19.09 11.54 0.07
CA ARG A 312 -18.11 12.49 -0.47
C ARG A 312 -18.26 12.68 -1.98
N LEU A 313 -18.56 11.61 -2.72
CA LEU A 313 -18.82 11.67 -4.16
C LEU A 313 -20.20 12.26 -4.51
N GLY A 314 -21.00 12.71 -3.52
CA GLY A 314 -22.34 13.25 -3.72
C GLY A 314 -23.37 12.23 -4.23
N LEU A 315 -23.03 10.94 -4.22
CA LEU A 315 -23.89 9.83 -4.62
C LEU A 315 -24.94 9.50 -3.55
N ARG A 316 -24.69 9.93 -2.31
CA ARG A 316 -25.61 9.80 -1.18
C ARG A 316 -25.84 11.16 -0.52
N LYS A 317 -27.11 11.53 -0.33
CA LYS A 317 -27.53 12.81 0.28
C LYS A 317 -27.99 12.68 1.74
N GLN A 318 -27.93 11.48 2.31
CA GLN A 318 -28.35 11.19 3.68
C GLN A 318 -27.19 11.45 4.65
N ALA A 319 -27.53 11.70 5.91
CA ALA A 319 -26.55 11.83 6.99
C ALA A 319 -25.73 10.55 7.13
N LEU A 320 -24.42 10.71 7.36
CA LEU A 320 -23.48 9.63 7.60
C LEU A 320 -23.83 8.89 8.90
N GLY A 321 -23.70 7.56 8.89
CA GLY A 321 -23.62 6.77 10.12
C GLY A 321 -22.46 7.23 11.01
N TYR A 322 -22.55 7.00 12.32
CA TYR A 322 -21.57 7.49 13.30
C TYR A 322 -20.11 7.15 12.92
N HIS A 323 -19.84 5.89 12.56
CA HIS A 323 -18.49 5.46 12.16
C HIS A 323 -18.00 6.15 10.88
N ALA A 324 -18.89 6.41 9.92
CA ALA A 324 -18.53 7.10 8.69
C ALA A 324 -18.31 8.61 8.92
N ALA A 325 -19.03 9.21 9.88
CA ALA A 325 -18.85 10.61 10.28
C ALA A 325 -17.51 10.88 10.99
N LEU A 326 -16.93 9.87 11.67
CA LEU A 326 -15.60 10.01 12.27
C LEU A 326 -14.51 10.33 11.23
N TYR A 327 -14.65 9.82 10.00
CA TYR A 327 -13.72 10.12 8.90
C TYR A 327 -13.81 11.57 8.46
N GLU A 328 -15.00 12.17 8.45
CA GLU A 328 -15.19 13.58 8.10
C GLU A 328 -14.47 14.52 9.08
N GLY A 329 -14.41 14.14 10.36
CA GLY A 329 -13.70 14.90 11.40
C GLY A 329 -12.18 14.79 11.35
N GLN A 330 -11.61 13.92 10.52
CA GLN A 330 -10.16 13.70 10.45
C GLN A 330 -9.52 14.55 9.35
N ARG A 331 -8.42 15.24 9.71
CA ARG A 331 -7.63 16.06 8.77
C ARG A 331 -7.14 15.26 7.56
N SER A 332 -6.83 13.98 7.74
CA SER A 332 -6.35 13.08 6.67
C SER A 332 -7.35 12.89 5.53
N PHE A 333 -8.64 13.11 5.79
CA PHE A 333 -9.72 13.02 4.80
C PHE A 333 -10.33 14.40 4.46
N SER A 334 -9.63 15.50 4.82
CA SER A 334 -9.96 16.87 4.42
C SER A 334 -9.03 17.39 3.30
N PRO A 335 -9.54 18.16 2.31
CA PRO A 335 -8.72 18.66 1.21
C PRO A 335 -7.50 19.43 1.71
N PRO A 336 -6.36 19.38 0.98
CA PRO A 336 -5.16 20.08 1.40
C PRO A 336 -5.47 21.56 1.57
N SER A 337 -5.16 22.07 2.76
CA SER A 337 -5.34 23.48 3.10
C SER A 337 -4.34 24.35 2.35
N ALA A 338 -4.59 25.66 2.30
CA ALA A 338 -3.63 26.60 1.72
C ALA A 338 -2.26 26.55 2.39
N SER A 339 -2.21 26.27 3.71
CA SER A 339 -0.95 26.04 4.42
C SER A 339 -0.23 24.78 3.99
N ASP A 340 -0.96 23.68 3.72
CA ASP A 340 -0.34 22.44 3.24
C ASP A 340 0.30 22.67 1.86
N LEU A 341 -0.41 23.37 0.97
CA LEU A 341 0.12 23.73 -0.35
C LEU A 341 1.32 24.68 -0.27
N ALA A 342 1.30 25.65 0.65
CA ALA A 342 2.41 26.55 0.90
C ALA A 342 3.65 25.79 1.40
N GLN A 343 3.47 24.86 2.35
CA GLN A 343 4.55 24.00 2.85
C GLN A 343 5.14 23.13 1.74
N LEU A 344 4.30 22.48 0.92
CA LEU A 344 4.76 21.69 -0.22
C LEU A 344 5.47 22.52 -1.30
N TRP A 345 5.12 23.80 -1.41
CA TRP A 345 5.80 24.75 -2.27
C TRP A 345 7.18 25.12 -1.73
N GLU A 346 7.26 25.44 -0.43
CA GLU A 346 8.50 25.81 0.27
C GLU A 346 9.52 24.65 0.29
N THR A 347 9.06 23.40 0.44
CA THR A 347 9.93 22.21 0.38
C THR A 347 10.33 21.82 -1.04
N ALA A 348 9.92 22.60 -2.04
CA ALA A 348 10.11 22.37 -3.47
C ALA A 348 9.46 21.09 -4.02
N LEU A 349 8.66 20.35 -3.25
CA LEU A 349 8.02 19.12 -3.70
C LEU A 349 6.97 19.39 -4.78
N LEU A 350 6.05 20.33 -4.51
CA LEU A 350 5.00 20.72 -5.45
C LEU A 350 5.55 21.32 -6.75
N PRO A 351 6.44 22.34 -6.74
CA PRO A 351 6.97 22.89 -7.99
C PRO A 351 7.78 21.86 -8.79
N SER A 352 8.50 20.95 -8.12
CA SER A 352 9.24 19.88 -8.79
C SER A 352 8.31 18.85 -9.44
N ALA A 353 7.22 18.47 -8.78
CA ALA A 353 6.19 17.60 -9.33
C ALA A 353 5.47 18.24 -10.54
N LEU A 354 5.13 19.53 -10.47
CA LEU A 354 4.53 20.28 -11.58
C LEU A 354 5.48 20.38 -12.78
N LEU A 355 6.75 20.67 -12.54
CA LEU A 355 7.76 20.70 -13.60
C LEU A 355 7.92 19.32 -14.26
N ALA A 356 7.99 18.26 -13.46
CA ALA A 356 8.06 16.89 -13.97
C ALA A 356 6.82 16.55 -14.83
N ALA A 357 5.63 16.97 -14.41
CA ALA A 357 4.40 16.79 -15.16
C ALA A 357 4.46 17.48 -16.53
N VAL A 358 4.89 18.75 -16.56
CA VAL A 358 5.05 19.51 -17.81
C VAL A 358 6.07 18.84 -18.73
N VAL A 359 7.23 18.41 -18.21
CA VAL A 359 8.27 17.74 -18.99
C VAL A 359 7.76 16.43 -19.61
N VAL A 360 7.05 15.61 -18.84
CA VAL A 360 6.46 14.35 -19.34
C VAL A 360 5.42 14.63 -20.43
N LEU A 361 4.54 15.62 -20.23
CA LEU A 361 3.50 15.98 -21.20
C LEU A 361 4.10 16.53 -22.51
N VAL A 362 5.07 17.44 -22.42
CA VAL A 362 5.77 17.99 -23.59
C VAL A 362 6.49 16.88 -24.33
N THR A 363 7.22 16.01 -23.63
CA THR A 363 7.95 14.89 -24.27
C THR A 363 6.99 13.88 -24.90
N LEU A 364 5.83 13.62 -24.28
CA LEU A 364 4.80 12.76 -24.85
C LEU A 364 4.22 13.32 -26.17
N SER A 365 4.16 14.65 -26.30
CA SER A 365 3.71 15.32 -27.53
C SER A 365 4.74 15.26 -28.66
N SER A 366 6.03 15.28 -28.34
CA SER A 366 7.12 15.26 -29.32
C SER A 366 7.50 13.83 -29.76
N VAL A 367 7.36 12.85 -28.87
CA VAL A 367 7.83 11.48 -29.08
C VAL A 367 6.73 10.59 -29.67
N LYS A 368 7.07 9.82 -30.71
CA LYS A 368 6.17 8.90 -31.41
C LYS A 368 6.69 7.46 -31.40
N GLY A 369 5.77 6.50 -31.54
CA GLY A 369 6.14 5.10 -31.71
C GLY A 369 6.82 4.49 -30.48
N ALA A 370 7.89 3.72 -30.72
CA ALA A 370 8.57 2.92 -29.70
C ALA A 370 9.31 3.76 -28.64
N GLU A 371 9.74 4.97 -28.99
CA GLU A 371 10.44 5.89 -28.08
C GLU A 371 9.59 6.29 -26.87
N ARG A 372 8.25 6.23 -26.98
CA ARG A 372 7.35 6.48 -25.83
C ARG A 372 7.57 5.51 -24.67
N GLN A 373 8.10 4.32 -24.92
CA GLN A 373 8.37 3.35 -23.87
C GLN A 373 9.50 3.79 -22.94
N GLN A 374 10.40 4.67 -23.40
CA GLN A 374 11.45 5.25 -22.55
C GLN A 374 10.88 6.18 -21.48
N LEU A 375 9.68 6.71 -21.67
CA LEU A 375 8.98 7.55 -20.70
C LEU A 375 8.31 6.73 -19.58
N PHE A 376 8.34 5.40 -19.62
CA PHE A 376 7.64 4.57 -18.65
C PHE A 376 8.00 4.90 -17.20
N PRO A 377 9.28 4.98 -16.79
CA PRO A 377 9.62 5.24 -15.39
C PRO A 377 9.10 6.58 -14.86
N PRO A 378 9.39 7.75 -15.49
CA PRO A 378 8.89 9.02 -14.99
C PRO A 378 7.37 9.16 -15.14
N ALA A 379 6.76 8.59 -16.19
CA ALA A 379 5.31 8.64 -16.36
C ALA A 379 4.57 7.76 -15.34
N LEU A 380 5.13 6.61 -14.95
CA LEU A 380 4.57 5.76 -13.91
C LEU A 380 4.56 6.48 -12.56
N LEU A 381 5.68 7.05 -12.14
CA LEU A 381 5.78 7.76 -10.86
C LEU A 381 4.86 8.98 -10.83
N LEU A 382 4.78 9.75 -11.93
CA LEU A 382 3.85 10.87 -12.05
C LEU A 382 2.39 10.42 -11.98
N MET A 383 2.03 9.36 -12.71
CA MET A 383 0.69 8.80 -12.68
C MET A 383 0.35 8.24 -11.30
N LEU A 384 1.29 7.62 -10.60
CA LEU A 384 1.09 7.15 -9.23
C LEU A 384 0.88 8.32 -8.27
N ALA A 385 1.72 9.35 -8.34
CA ALA A 385 1.57 10.55 -7.51
C ALA A 385 0.21 11.23 -7.75
N GLY A 386 -0.20 11.39 -9.00
CA GLY A 386 -1.52 11.90 -9.36
C GLY A 386 -2.65 10.96 -8.94
N ALA A 387 -2.50 9.66 -9.16
CA ALA A 387 -3.49 8.65 -8.81
C ALA A 387 -3.58 8.37 -7.31
N THR A 388 -2.62 8.76 -6.48
CA THR A 388 -2.80 8.75 -5.03
C THR A 388 -3.29 10.10 -4.51
N ALA A 389 -2.91 11.19 -5.17
CA ALA A 389 -3.41 12.52 -4.84
C ALA A 389 -4.89 12.70 -5.21
N VAL A 390 -5.39 12.09 -6.29
CA VAL A 390 -6.75 12.29 -6.82
C VAL A 390 -7.83 11.54 -6.04
N PRO A 391 -7.68 10.27 -5.64
CA PRO A 391 -8.63 9.59 -4.76
C PRO A 391 -8.47 10.02 -3.32
N PHE A 392 -7.30 10.47 -2.86
CA PHE A 392 -7.32 11.30 -1.65
C PHE A 392 -8.18 12.52 -2.00
N ALA A 393 -7.84 13.39 -2.94
CA ALA A 393 -8.61 14.59 -3.32
C ALA A 393 -10.11 14.42 -3.72
N LEU A 394 -10.58 13.20 -4.01
CA LEU A 394 -11.97 12.85 -4.33
C LEU A 394 -12.65 12.01 -3.21
N MET A 395 -11.87 11.44 -2.28
CA MET A 395 -12.31 11.10 -0.92
C MET A 395 -12.29 12.34 -0.02
N LEU A 396 -11.51 13.37 -0.40
CA LEU A 396 -11.59 14.77 0.02
C LEU A 396 -12.76 15.47 -0.68
#